data_AF-A0A357D413-F1
#
_entry.id   AF-A0A357D413-F1
#
_cell.length_a   1.000
_cell.length_b   1.000
_cell.length_c   1.000
_cell.angle_alpha   90.00
_cell.angle_beta   90.00
_cell.angle_gamma   90.00
#
_symmetry.space_group_name_H-M   'P 1'
#
loop_
_entity.id
_entity.type
_entity.pdbx_description
1 polymer ?
#
loop_
_entity_poly.entity_id
_entity_poly.type
_entity_poly.pdbx_seq_one_letter_code
_entity_poly.pdbx_strand_id
1 'polypeptide(L)'
;LPDKAIDLMDEASSKVRLKTMITPPNLKDLEGQIEQVQKEKESAIRNEEFEKAASLRDEEQKLRTQLETDQNDWKNQQSRSEPNVTEEEVAEVVASWTGIPVTKLQ
;
A
#
# COMPACT_ATOMS: atom_id res chain seq x y z
N LEU A 1 2.62 31.14 22.00
CA LEU A 1 2.83 29.72 22.33
C LEU A 1 2.67 28.91 21.05
N PRO A 2 3.76 28.57 20.33
CA PRO A 2 3.73 27.90 19.02
C PRO A 2 3.67 26.36 19.11
N ASP A 3 3.83 25.82 20.31
CA ASP A 3 4.09 24.40 20.61
C ASP A 3 2.98 23.45 20.14
N LYS A 4 1.71 23.87 20.27
CA LYS A 4 0.54 23.02 20.01
C LYS A 4 0.17 22.88 18.53
N ALA A 5 0.62 23.81 17.70
CA ALA A 5 0.42 23.76 16.25
C ALA A 5 1.38 22.75 15.60
N ILE A 6 2.59 22.61 16.15
CA ILE A 6 3.60 21.66 15.67
C ILE A 6 3.17 20.22 15.98
N ASP A 7 2.64 19.97 17.19
CA ASP A 7 2.14 18.63 17.56
C ASP A 7 1.02 18.15 16.63
N LEU A 8 0.06 19.01 16.27
CA LEU A 8 -1.03 18.66 15.35
C LEU A 8 -0.53 18.38 13.93
N MET A 9 0.50 19.11 13.47
CA MET A 9 1.11 18.86 12.16
C MET A 9 1.91 17.55 12.14
N ASP A 10 2.60 17.20 13.23
CA ASP A 10 3.39 15.96 13.32
C ASP A 10 2.48 14.72 13.42
N GLU A 11 1.38 14.82 14.15
CA GLU A 11 0.39 13.75 14.28
C GLU A 11 -0.40 13.55 12.97
N ALA A 12 -0.76 14.65 12.28
CA ALA A 12 -1.34 14.59 10.94
C ALA A 12 -0.35 14.00 9.92
N SER A 13 0.92 14.41 9.95
CA SER A 13 1.96 13.90 9.05
C SER A 13 2.23 12.41 9.26
N SER A 14 2.24 11.95 10.52
CA SER A 14 2.41 10.53 10.86
C SER A 14 1.18 9.70 10.46
N LYS A 15 -0.03 10.23 10.63
CA LYS A 15 -1.28 9.56 10.24
C LYS A 15 -1.46 9.48 8.72
N VAL A 16 -1.11 10.52 7.98
CA VAL A 16 -1.09 10.53 6.50
C VAL A 16 -0.06 9.53 6.00
N ARG A 17 1.14 9.51 6.59
CA ARG A 17 2.21 8.53 6.28
C ARG A 17 1.78 7.09 6.56
N LEU A 18 1.03 6.84 7.64
CA LEU A 18 0.48 5.52 7.94
C LEU A 18 -0.65 5.11 6.98
N LYS A 19 -1.55 6.03 6.61
CA LYS A 19 -2.59 5.78 5.59
C LYS A 19 -1.97 5.49 4.22
N THR A 20 -0.80 6.07 3.91
CA THR A 20 -0.03 5.77 2.70
C THR A 20 0.83 4.51 2.79
N MET A 21 0.90 3.81 3.92
CA MET A 21 1.52 2.48 4.00
C MET A 21 0.51 1.34 3.82
N ILE A 22 -0.75 1.64 3.50
CA ILE A 22 -1.74 0.61 3.21
C ILE A 22 -1.42 0.08 1.81
N THR A 23 -0.68 -1.03 1.76
CA THR A 23 -0.39 -1.79 0.54
C THR A 23 -1.69 -1.98 -0.24
N PRO A 24 -1.78 -1.50 -1.49
CA PRO A 24 -2.95 -1.72 -2.33
C PRO A 24 -3.39 -3.18 -2.33
N PRO A 25 -4.70 -3.46 -2.30
CA PRO A 25 -5.21 -4.84 -2.35
C PRO A 25 -4.68 -5.62 -3.56
N ASN A 26 -4.44 -4.95 -4.70
CA ASN A 26 -3.84 -5.59 -5.90
C ASN A 26 -2.42 -6.14 -5.63
N LEU A 27 -1.59 -5.44 -4.85
CA LEU A 27 -0.23 -5.88 -4.56
C LEU A 27 -0.26 -7.10 -3.65
N LYS A 28 -1.17 -7.10 -2.67
CA LYS A 28 -1.38 -8.23 -1.76
C LYS A 28 -1.87 -9.48 -2.50
N ASP A 29 -2.74 -9.31 -3.50
CA ASP A 29 -3.19 -10.39 -4.36
C ASP A 29 -2.04 -10.95 -5.24
N LEU A 30 -1.15 -10.08 -5.74
CA LEU A 30 0.04 -10.52 -6.47
C LEU A 30 1.02 -11.29 -5.58
N GLU A 31 1.25 -10.84 -4.35
CA GLU A 31 2.08 -11.55 -3.37
C GLU A 31 1.52 -12.95 -3.08
N GLY A 32 0.20 -13.07 -2.92
CA GLY A 32 -0.46 -14.37 -2.74
C GLY A 32 -0.31 -15.30 -3.94
N GLN A 33 -0.41 -14.77 -5.17
CA GLN A 33 -0.17 -15.54 -6.39
C GLN A 33 1.27 -16.03 -6.50
N ILE A 34 2.26 -15.19 -6.17
CA ILE A 34 3.67 -15.59 -6.15
C ILE A 34 3.89 -16.73 -5.15
N GLU A 35 3.32 -16.63 -3.95
CA GLU A 35 3.44 -17.68 -2.93
C GLU A 35 2.83 -19.00 -3.41
N GLN A 36 1.69 -18.95 -4.10
CA GLN A 36 1.05 -20.13 -4.66
C GLN A 36 1.91 -20.79 -5.75
N VAL A 37 2.40 -20.00 -6.71
CA VAL A 37 3.30 -20.48 -7.78
C VAL A 37 4.59 -21.07 -7.19
N GLN A 38 5.12 -20.48 -6.12
CA GLN A 38 6.30 -21.00 -5.44
C GLN A 38 6.04 -22.39 -4.83
N LYS A 39 4.90 -22.59 -4.15
CA LYS A 39 4.50 -23.90 -3.60
C LYS A 39 4.31 -24.94 -4.71
N GLU A 40 3.70 -24.56 -5.81
CA GLU A 40 3.51 -25.43 -6.97
C GLU A 40 4.84 -25.80 -7.63
N LYS A 41 5.76 -24.84 -7.77
CA LYS A 41 7.10 -25.07 -8.32
C LYS A 41 7.88 -26.06 -7.46
N GLU A 42 7.86 -25.87 -6.14
CA GLU A 42 8.50 -26.81 -5.21
C GLU A 42 7.89 -28.21 -5.29
N SER A 43 6.56 -28.30 -5.45
CA SER A 43 5.88 -29.58 -5.67
C SER A 43 6.30 -30.23 -6.98
N ALA A 44 6.40 -29.46 -8.06
CA ALA A 44 6.85 -29.96 -9.36
C ALA A 44 8.30 -30.46 -9.29
N ILE A 45 9.19 -29.75 -8.58
CA ILE A 45 10.58 -30.20 -8.34
C ILE A 45 10.60 -31.53 -7.57
N ARG A 46 9.79 -31.65 -6.49
CA ARG A 46 9.71 -32.89 -5.71
C ARG A 46 9.19 -34.08 -6.53
N ASN A 47 8.33 -33.83 -7.51
CA ASN A 47 7.78 -34.83 -8.41
C ASN A 47 8.65 -35.06 -9.66
N GLU A 48 9.83 -34.45 -9.74
CA GLU A 48 10.73 -34.53 -10.92
C GLU A 48 10.09 -33.99 -12.21
N GLU A 49 9.04 -33.17 -12.10
CA GLU A 49 8.34 -32.49 -13.20
C GLU A 49 9.13 -31.22 -13.63
N PHE A 50 10.36 -31.39 -14.12
CA PHE A 50 11.29 -30.28 -14.38
C PHE A 50 10.79 -29.27 -15.42
N GLU A 51 10.08 -29.71 -16.46
CA GLU A 51 9.51 -28.84 -17.49
C GLU A 51 8.42 -27.92 -16.92
N LYS A 52 7.59 -28.46 -16.03
CA LYS A 52 6.58 -27.70 -15.29
C LYS A 52 7.22 -26.75 -14.29
N ALA A 53 8.25 -27.20 -13.56
CA ALA A 53 9.00 -26.34 -12.65
C ALA A 53 9.67 -25.16 -13.39
N ALA A 54 10.18 -25.37 -14.61
CA ALA A 54 10.72 -24.31 -15.45
C ALA A 54 9.63 -23.30 -15.86
N SER A 55 8.47 -23.79 -16.29
CA SER A 55 7.32 -22.95 -16.63
C SER A 55 6.84 -22.11 -15.44
N LEU A 56 6.73 -22.72 -14.26
CA LEU A 56 6.34 -22.05 -13.01
C LEU A 56 7.40 -21.04 -12.54
N ARG A 57 8.69 -21.29 -12.79
CA ARG A 57 9.76 -20.32 -12.53
C ARG A 57 9.61 -19.08 -13.41
N ASP A 58 9.31 -19.25 -14.68
CA ASP A 58 9.12 -18.11 -15.59
C ASP A 58 7.86 -17.32 -15.25
N GLU A 59 6.80 -18.00 -14.81
CA GLU A 59 5.58 -17.37 -14.27
C GLU A 59 5.85 -16.59 -12.98
N GLU A 60 6.58 -17.18 -12.02
CA GLU A 60 7.01 -16.50 -10.79
C GLU A 60 7.78 -15.22 -11.12
N GLN A 61 8.71 -15.29 -12.09
CA GLN A 61 9.51 -14.13 -12.48
C GLN A 61 8.65 -13.01 -13.09
N LYS A 62 7.64 -13.37 -13.91
CA LYS A 62 6.69 -12.40 -14.46
C LYS A 62 5.87 -11.73 -13.36
N LEU A 63 5.32 -12.51 -12.43
CA LEU A 63 4.54 -11.98 -11.31
C LEU A 63 5.39 -11.08 -10.40
N ARG A 64 6.65 -11.44 -10.13
CA ARG A 64 7.58 -10.60 -9.37
C ARG A 64 7.87 -9.28 -10.07
N THR A 65 8.10 -9.32 -11.39
CA THR A 65 8.33 -8.10 -12.19
C THR A 65 7.10 -7.20 -12.17
N GLN A 66 5.90 -7.78 -12.28
CA GLN A 66 4.65 -7.04 -12.19
C GLN A 66 4.47 -6.42 -10.80
N LEU A 67 4.76 -7.16 -9.73
CA LEU A 67 4.70 -6.66 -8.36
C LEU A 67 5.65 -5.47 -8.16
N GLU A 68 6.88 -5.57 -8.64
CA GLU A 68 7.86 -4.48 -8.56
C GLU A 68 7.43 -3.25 -9.37
N THR A 69 6.82 -3.46 -10.55
CA THR A 69 6.30 -2.38 -11.39
C THR A 69 5.14 -1.67 -10.69
N ASP A 70 4.14 -2.43 -10.22
CA ASP A 70 2.97 -1.89 -9.53
C ASP A 70 3.37 -1.20 -8.21
N GLN A 71 4.36 -1.74 -7.48
CA GLN A 71 4.92 -1.10 -6.28
C GLN A 71 5.61 0.23 -6.61
N ASN A 72 6.42 0.27 -7.66
CA ASN A 72 7.09 1.50 -8.09
C ASN A 72 6.09 2.53 -8.61
N ASP A 73 5.07 2.11 -9.36
CA ASP A 73 4.02 2.99 -9.85
C ASP A 73 3.18 3.56 -8.71
N TRP A 74 2.83 2.74 -7.71
CA TRP A 74 2.16 3.21 -6.50
C TRP A 74 3.02 4.20 -5.72
N LYS A 75 4.30 3.90 -5.51
CA LYS A 75 5.25 4.81 -4.85
C LYS A 75 5.48 6.11 -5.63
N ASN A 76 5.46 6.06 -6.95
CA ASN A 76 5.56 7.22 -7.83
C ASN A 76 4.27 8.05 -7.82
N GLN A 77 3.10 7.42 -7.80
CA GLN A 77 1.82 8.12 -7.62
C GLN A 77 1.75 8.81 -6.26
N GLN A 78 2.25 8.15 -5.22
CA GLN A 78 2.38 8.73 -3.88
C GLN A 78 3.39 9.90 -3.84
N SER A 79 4.47 9.83 -4.62
CA SER A 79 5.49 10.90 -4.66
C SER A 79 5.09 12.07 -5.57
N ARG A 80 4.26 11.84 -6.61
CA ARG A 80 3.69 12.89 -7.47
C ARG A 80 2.48 13.57 -6.85
N SER A 81 1.79 12.88 -5.96
CA SER A 81 0.79 13.49 -5.09
C SER A 81 1.54 14.11 -3.91
N GLU A 82 2.04 15.34 -4.05
CA GLU A 82 2.35 16.14 -2.86
C GLU A 82 1.13 16.05 -1.93
N PRO A 83 1.29 15.68 -0.64
CA PRO A 83 0.16 15.59 0.28
C PRO A 83 -0.34 17.02 0.51
N ASN A 84 -1.22 17.48 -0.38
CA ASN A 84 -1.98 18.69 -0.17
C ASN A 84 -3.03 18.34 0.87
N VAL A 85 -2.74 18.68 2.12
CA VAL A 85 -3.69 18.58 3.22
C VAL A 85 -4.85 19.51 2.88
N THR A 86 -5.96 18.93 2.47
CA THR A 86 -7.18 19.67 2.13
C THR A 86 -7.92 20.06 3.41
N GLU A 87 -8.72 21.12 3.35
CA GLU A 87 -9.46 21.65 4.52
C GLU A 87 -10.37 20.57 5.12
N GLU A 88 -10.88 19.67 4.28
CA GLU A 88 -11.69 18.51 4.63
C GLU A 88 -10.94 17.49 5.51
N GLU A 89 -9.65 17.24 5.22
CA GLU A 89 -8.83 16.28 5.97
C GLU A 89 -8.47 16.82 7.36
N VAL A 90 -8.22 18.13 7.48
CA VAL A 90 -8.04 18.79 8.79
C VAL A 90 -9.33 18.73 9.60
N ALA A 91 -10.47 18.97 8.96
CA ALA A 91 -11.78 18.95 9.60
C ALA A 91 -12.15 17.55 10.14
N GLU A 92 -11.79 16.48 9.40
CA GLU A 92 -12.00 15.09 9.84
C GLU A 92 -11.16 14.75 11.09
N VAL A 93 -9.91 15.22 11.16
CA VAL A 93 -9.04 15.02 12.32
C VAL A 93 -9.56 15.76 13.56
N VAL A 94 -9.99 17.02 13.40
CA VAL A 94 -10.59 17.81 14.49
C VAL A 94 -11.90 17.19 14.99
N ALA A 95 -12.75 16.70 14.09
CA ALA A 95 -13.97 16.00 14.45
C ALA A 95 -13.70 14.71 15.24
N SER A 96 -12.66 13.97 14.86
CA SER A 96 -12.27 12.73 15.54
C SER A 96 -11.73 12.97 16.96
N TRP A 97 -11.13 14.12 17.23
CA TRP A 97 -10.64 14.48 18.58
C TRP A 97 -11.70 15.15 19.45
N THR A 98 -12.60 15.92 18.84
CA THR A 98 -13.63 16.69 19.57
C THR A 98 -14.98 15.98 19.65
N GLY A 99 -15.21 14.95 18.82
CA GLY A 99 -16.49 14.23 18.72
C GLY A 99 -17.60 15.02 18.03
N ILE A 100 -17.31 16.21 17.49
CA ILE A 100 -18.30 17.09 16.85
C ILE A 100 -18.24 16.91 15.32
N PRO A 101 -19.30 16.41 14.67
CA PRO A 101 -19.33 16.26 13.22
C PRO A 101 -19.35 17.62 12.51
N VAL A 102 -18.47 17.81 11.53
CA VAL A 102 -18.38 19.02 10.68
C VAL A 102 -19.44 19.08 9.57
N THR A 103 -20.48 18.26 9.64
CA THR A 103 -21.61 18.32 8.71
C THR A 103 -22.61 19.38 9.15
N LYS A 104 -22.29 20.65 8.88
CA LYS A 104 -23.20 21.72 8.43
C LYS A 104 -22.53 23.08 8.52
N LEU A 105 -22.21 23.66 7.36
CA LEU A 105 -22.26 25.10 7.10
C LEU A 105 -22.36 25.26 5.57
N GLN A 106 -23.60 25.32 5.07
CA GLN A 106 -23.94 26.16 3.92
C GLN A 106 -24.26 27.56 4.46
#